data_AF-A0A538EPP6-F1
#
_entry.id   AF-A0A538EPP6-F1
#
_cell.length_a   1.000
_cell.length_b   1.000
_cell.length_c   1.000
_cell.angle_alpha   90.00
_cell.angle_beta   90.00
_cell.angle_gamma   90.00
#
_symmetry.space_group_name_H-M   'P 1'
#
loop_
_entity.id
_entity.type
_entity.pdbx_description
1 polymer ?
#
loop_
_entity_poly.entity_id
_entity_poly.type
_entity_poly.pdbx_seq_one_letter_code
_entity_poly.pdbx_strand_id
1 'polypeptide(L)'
;MNIQGFAFHPGGITVHTGDTVTWTNADSADHTATANDGSFDTGTLGQGASGSHTFNSTGTFSYHCSIHPFMHGTVTVVAASSGSSSGSTGSSSSSSGSTGSSSSSTPSSAATGSSSGSSLPNTGLQLGAVALLGLALLGAGGLLRRLTTRLKRD
;
A
#
# COMPACT_ATOMS: atom_id res chain seq x y z
N MET A 1 -4.41 -1.33 -6.97
CA MET A 1 -5.62 -0.61 -7.41
C MET A 1 -5.19 0.64 -8.14
N ASN A 2 -5.67 0.85 -9.36
CA ASN A 2 -5.42 2.10 -10.10
C ASN A 2 -6.66 3.00 -9.99
N ILE A 3 -6.48 4.30 -9.85
CA ILE A 3 -7.56 5.30 -9.90
C ILE A 3 -7.41 6.02 -11.23
N GLN A 4 -8.40 5.87 -12.11
CA GLN A 4 -8.39 6.49 -13.43
C GLN A 4 -9.83 6.69 -13.92
N GLY A 5 -10.07 7.78 -14.65
CA GLY A 5 -11.39 8.09 -15.20
C GLY A 5 -12.46 8.28 -14.13
N PHE A 6 -12.09 8.85 -12.97
CA PHE A 6 -12.98 8.98 -11.80
C PHE A 6 -13.58 7.63 -11.37
N ALA A 7 -12.78 6.57 -11.41
CA ALA A 7 -13.18 5.24 -10.97
C ALA A 7 -11.99 4.46 -10.37
N PHE A 8 -12.31 3.48 -9.51
CA PHE A 8 -11.34 2.51 -9.02
C PHE A 8 -11.27 1.32 -9.99
N HIS A 9 -10.06 0.94 -10.40
CA HIS A 9 -9.82 -0.14 -11.35
C HIS A 9 -8.90 -1.23 -10.77
N PRO A 10 -9.37 -2.49 -10.72
CA PRO A 10 -10.76 -2.91 -10.89
C PRO A 10 -11.67 -2.33 -9.79
N GLY A 11 -13.00 -2.31 -9.99
CA GLY A 11 -13.94 -1.80 -8.99
C GLY A 11 -14.05 -2.66 -7.72
N GLY A 12 -13.52 -3.89 -7.76
CA GLY A 12 -13.43 -4.77 -6.62
C GLY A 12 -12.32 -5.79 -6.75
N ILE A 13 -11.72 -6.17 -5.63
CA ILE A 13 -10.72 -7.24 -5.54
C ILE A 13 -11.01 -8.17 -4.37
N THR A 14 -10.51 -9.40 -4.46
CA THR A 14 -10.40 -10.30 -3.31
C THR A 14 -8.93 -10.45 -2.94
N VAL A 15 -8.62 -10.34 -1.65
CA VAL A 15 -7.28 -10.50 -1.06
C VAL A 15 -7.37 -11.38 0.17
N HIS A 16 -6.23 -11.75 0.75
CA HIS A 16 -6.16 -12.54 1.98
C HIS A 16 -5.86 -11.65 3.19
N THR A 17 -6.18 -12.14 4.39
CA THR A 17 -5.73 -11.50 5.63
C THR A 17 -4.20 -11.39 5.65
N GLY A 18 -3.69 -10.20 5.91
CA GLY A 18 -2.27 -9.85 5.87
C GLY A 18 -1.82 -9.21 4.56
N ASP A 19 -2.64 -9.26 3.51
CA ASP A 19 -2.30 -8.61 2.24
C ASP A 19 -2.40 -7.09 2.36
N THR A 20 -1.56 -6.40 1.59
CA THR A 20 -1.56 -4.94 1.47
C THR A 20 -2.09 -4.53 0.11
N VAL A 21 -3.10 -3.66 0.11
CA VAL A 21 -3.62 -3.04 -1.10
C VAL A 21 -3.02 -1.65 -1.23
N THR A 22 -2.51 -1.34 -2.42
CA THR A 22 -2.03 0.01 -2.78
C THR A 22 -2.97 0.61 -3.82
N TRP A 23 -3.42 1.83 -3.57
CA TRP A 23 -4.12 2.68 -4.50
C TRP A 23 -3.15 3.69 -5.09
N THR A 24 -3.10 3.78 -6.41
CA THR A 24 -2.29 4.75 -7.13
C THR A 24 -3.20 5.63 -7.97
N ASN A 25 -3.04 6.94 -7.86
CA ASN A 25 -3.82 7.89 -8.63
C ASN A 25 -3.16 8.18 -9.99
N ALA A 26 -3.80 7.76 -11.08
CA ALA A 26 -3.36 8.06 -12.44
C ALA A 26 -4.12 9.25 -13.06
N ASP A 27 -5.19 9.73 -12.42
CA ASP A 27 -5.90 10.94 -12.83
C ASP A 27 -5.15 12.20 -12.39
N SER A 28 -5.45 13.31 -13.07
CA SER A 28 -4.95 14.64 -12.67
C SER A 28 -5.75 15.24 -11.51
N ALA A 29 -6.96 14.73 -11.25
CA ALA A 29 -7.76 15.13 -10.10
C ALA A 29 -7.28 14.43 -8.83
N ASP A 30 -7.44 15.07 -7.69
CA ASP A 30 -7.11 14.47 -6.40
C ASP A 30 -8.17 13.43 -6.00
N HIS A 31 -7.72 12.33 -5.41
CA HIS A 31 -8.58 11.24 -4.97
C HIS A 31 -8.20 10.73 -3.58
N THR A 32 -9.13 10.03 -2.94
CA THR A 32 -8.87 9.21 -1.75
C THR A 32 -9.41 7.81 -1.97
N ALA A 33 -8.95 6.85 -1.16
CA ALA A 33 -9.70 5.64 -0.89
C ALA A 33 -10.02 5.60 0.62
N THR A 34 -11.29 5.80 0.96
CA THR A 34 -11.77 5.98 2.32
C THR A 34 -12.86 4.96 2.62
N ALA A 35 -12.64 4.10 3.60
CA ALA A 35 -13.58 3.05 3.98
C ALA A 35 -14.89 3.65 4.53
N ASN A 36 -16.02 3.07 4.14
CA ASN A 36 -17.33 3.55 4.58
C ASN A 36 -17.56 3.35 6.09
N ASP A 37 -16.88 2.37 6.69
CA ASP A 37 -16.89 2.08 8.12
C ASP A 37 -15.80 2.83 8.90
N GLY A 38 -14.96 3.63 8.21
CA GLY A 38 -13.85 4.36 8.80
C GLY A 38 -12.62 3.50 9.16
N SER A 39 -12.57 2.23 8.72
CA SER A 39 -11.45 1.32 9.01
C SER A 39 -10.12 1.72 8.35
N PHE A 40 -10.17 2.45 7.23
CA PHE A 40 -8.97 3.00 6.59
C PHE A 40 -9.27 4.29 5.81
N ASP A 41 -8.21 5.09 5.62
CA ASP A 41 -8.17 6.24 4.71
C ASP A 41 -6.76 6.39 4.16
N THR A 42 -6.61 6.54 2.84
CA THR A 42 -5.31 6.85 2.22
C THR A 42 -4.89 8.30 2.43
N GLY A 43 -5.82 9.17 2.83
CA GLY A 43 -5.69 10.61 2.66
C GLY A 43 -5.73 11.00 1.19
N THR A 44 -5.45 12.28 0.91
CA THR A 44 -5.43 12.83 -0.44
C THR A 44 -4.25 12.31 -1.24
N LEU A 45 -4.54 11.68 -2.37
CA LEU A 45 -3.61 11.23 -3.39
C LEU A 45 -3.69 12.18 -4.58
N GLY A 46 -2.67 13.01 -4.76
CA GLY A 46 -2.48 13.77 -5.99
C GLY A 46 -2.04 12.89 -7.16
N GLN A 47 -1.90 13.48 -8.35
CA GLN A 47 -1.48 12.75 -9.54
C GLN A 47 -0.16 11.98 -9.33
N GLY A 48 -0.16 10.68 -9.65
CA GLY A 48 0.97 9.77 -9.48
C GLY A 48 1.22 9.31 -8.04
N ALA A 49 0.57 9.90 -7.04
CA ALA A 49 0.73 9.52 -5.65
C ALA A 49 0.08 8.17 -5.35
N SER A 50 0.54 7.52 -4.28
CA SER A 50 0.00 6.25 -3.84
C SER A 50 -0.20 6.22 -2.32
N GLY A 51 -1.22 5.48 -1.89
CA GLY A 51 -1.48 5.16 -0.49
C GLY A 51 -1.79 3.68 -0.34
N SER A 52 -1.49 3.09 0.82
CA SER A 52 -1.61 1.66 1.05
C SER A 52 -2.29 1.34 2.38
N HIS A 53 -2.97 0.19 2.45
CA HIS A 53 -3.56 -0.34 3.67
C HIS A 53 -3.41 -1.87 3.73
N THR A 54 -3.03 -2.38 4.90
CA THR A 54 -2.90 -3.82 5.17
C THR A 54 -4.14 -4.34 5.88
N PHE A 55 -4.80 -5.32 5.28
CA PHE A 55 -6.06 -5.87 5.80
C PHE A 55 -5.82 -7.08 6.69
N ASN A 56 -5.98 -6.92 8.01
CA ASN A 56 -5.70 -7.98 8.98
C ASN A 56 -6.94 -8.75 9.47
N SER A 57 -8.12 -8.47 8.90
CA SER A 57 -9.36 -9.10 9.31
C SER A 57 -10.19 -9.47 8.09
N THR A 58 -10.78 -10.66 8.12
CA THR A 58 -11.69 -11.10 7.06
C THR A 58 -12.94 -10.23 7.04
N GLY A 59 -13.47 -9.98 5.85
CA GLY A 59 -14.67 -9.17 5.69
C GLY A 59 -14.80 -8.59 4.29
N THR A 60 -15.83 -7.78 4.07
CA THR A 60 -15.95 -6.97 2.86
C THR A 60 -15.90 -5.51 3.25
N PHE A 61 -14.90 -4.80 2.72
CA PHE A 61 -14.64 -3.40 2.99
C PHE A 61 -15.10 -2.59 1.77
N SER A 62 -16.26 -1.96 1.89
CA SER A 62 -16.73 -1.00 0.89
C SER A 62 -16.13 0.36 1.18
N TYR A 63 -15.68 1.06 0.15
CA TYR A 63 -15.02 2.34 0.28
C TYR A 63 -15.42 3.30 -0.85
N HIS A 64 -15.14 4.58 -0.64
CA HIS A 64 -15.42 5.63 -1.61
C HIS A 64 -14.26 6.64 -1.68
N CYS A 65 -14.29 7.51 -2.69
CA CYS A 65 -13.46 8.71 -2.71
C CYS A 65 -14.21 9.82 -1.97
N SER A 66 -13.64 10.40 -0.92
CA SER A 66 -14.29 11.45 -0.12
C SER A 66 -14.50 12.76 -0.89
N ILE A 67 -13.64 13.03 -1.87
CA ILE A 67 -13.70 14.20 -2.77
C ILE A 67 -14.78 14.01 -3.85
N HIS A 68 -14.98 12.78 -4.32
CA HIS A 68 -15.88 12.42 -5.42
C HIS A 68 -16.78 11.25 -4.97
N PRO A 69 -17.86 11.52 -4.21
CA PRO A 69 -18.57 10.47 -3.46
C PRO A 69 -19.26 9.41 -4.31
N PHE A 70 -19.38 9.62 -5.63
CA PHE A 70 -19.92 8.64 -6.58
C PHE A 70 -18.92 7.53 -6.94
N MET A 71 -17.64 7.70 -6.61
CA MET A 71 -16.61 6.68 -6.83
C MET A 71 -16.69 5.64 -5.72
N HIS A 72 -16.94 4.39 -6.09
CA HIS A 72 -17.05 3.29 -5.14
C HIS A 72 -16.16 2.12 -5.52
N GLY A 73 -15.59 1.47 -4.51
CA GLY A 73 -14.85 0.23 -4.68
C GLY A 73 -15.07 -0.73 -3.52
N THR A 74 -14.61 -1.96 -3.70
CA THR A 74 -14.71 -3.03 -2.69
C THR A 74 -13.42 -3.82 -2.55
N VAL A 75 -13.06 -4.17 -1.32
CA VAL A 75 -12.03 -5.17 -1.01
C VAL A 75 -12.68 -6.28 -0.20
N THR A 76 -12.75 -7.49 -0.75
CA THR A 76 -13.14 -8.68 0.00
C THR A 76 -11.89 -9.35 0.55
N VAL A 77 -11.80 -9.51 1.85
CA VAL A 77 -10.68 -10.14 2.54
C VAL A 77 -11.14 -11.50 3.01
N VAL A 78 -10.54 -12.54 2.46
CA VAL A 78 -10.74 -13.93 2.90
C VAL A 78 -9.61 -14.34 3.83
N ALA A 79 -9.82 -15.40 4.61
CA ALA A 79 -8.77 -15.91 5.47
C ALA A 79 -7.54 -16.27 4.60
N ALA A 80 -6.35 -15.90 5.05
CA ALA A 80 -5.13 -16.44 4.47
C ALA A 80 -5.27 -17.96 4.44
N SER A 81 -5.11 -18.54 3.24
CA SER A 81 -5.01 -19.98 3.15
C SER A 81 -3.85 -20.37 4.05
N SER A 82 -4.14 -21.18 5.07
CA SER A 82 -3.11 -21.87 5.86
C SER A 82 -2.49 -22.96 5.00
N GLY A 83 -2.02 -22.58 3.81
CA GLY A 83 -1.19 -23.39 2.96
C GLY A 83 0.14 -23.45 3.65
N SER A 84 0.28 -24.49 4.49
CA SER A 84 1.51 -25.08 4.99
C SER A 84 2.76 -24.33 4.53
N SER A 85 3.14 -23.31 5.29
CA SER A 85 4.56 -23.05 5.53
C SER A 85 5.09 -24.21 6.36
N SER A 86 5.09 -25.42 5.79
CA SER A 86 6.08 -26.42 6.16
C SER A 86 7.38 -25.80 5.72
N GLY A 87 8.08 -25.25 6.70
CA GLY A 87 9.42 -24.74 6.52
C GLY A 87 10.22 -25.80 5.78
N SER A 88 10.65 -25.44 4.57
CA SER A 88 11.95 -25.91 4.11
C SER A 88 12.99 -25.24 5.00
N THR A 89 13.13 -25.77 6.21
CA THR A 89 14.37 -25.80 6.98
C THR A 89 15.35 -26.68 6.18
N GLY A 90 15.88 -26.11 5.10
CA GLY A 90 17.04 -26.63 4.38
C GLY A 90 18.26 -25.89 4.88
N SER A 91 18.91 -26.48 5.88
CA SER A 91 20.21 -26.04 6.39
C SER A 91 21.25 -25.97 5.27
N SER A 92 22.03 -24.89 5.30
CA SER A 92 23.22 -24.63 4.51
C SER A 92 24.27 -25.74 4.64
N SER A 93 25.04 -26.01 3.58
CA SER A 93 26.45 -26.45 3.67
C SER A 93 27.16 -26.25 2.32
N SER A 94 28.22 -25.45 2.37
CA SER A 94 29.22 -25.20 1.33
C SER A 94 30.17 -26.40 1.16
N SER A 95 30.76 -26.62 -0.03
CA SER A 95 32.23 -26.70 -0.23
C SER A 95 32.69 -27.10 -1.65
N SER A 96 33.89 -26.61 -1.95
CA SER A 96 34.76 -26.54 -3.14
C SER A 96 35.05 -27.77 -4.04
N GLY A 97 35.35 -27.43 -5.31
CA GLY A 97 36.51 -27.88 -6.10
C GLY A 97 36.20 -28.83 -7.27
N SER A 98 36.87 -28.91 -8.43
CA SER A 98 37.88 -28.14 -9.20
C SER A 98 38.08 -28.89 -10.56
N THR A 99 38.62 -28.22 -11.60
CA THR A 99 39.21 -28.76 -12.88
C THR A 99 38.23 -29.22 -13.99
N GLY A 100 38.38 -28.94 -15.29
CA GLY A 100 39.36 -28.17 -16.08
C GLY A 100 39.00 -28.15 -17.59
N SER A 101 39.56 -27.15 -18.31
CA SER A 101 40.00 -27.11 -19.74
C SER A 101 39.01 -27.40 -20.89
N SER A 102 39.08 -26.85 -22.10
CA SER A 102 39.76 -25.73 -22.80
C SER A 102 39.30 -25.80 -24.27
N SER A 103 39.26 -24.66 -24.99
CA SER A 103 39.49 -24.43 -26.47
C SER A 103 38.52 -23.34 -26.98
N SER A 104 38.89 -22.06 -27.16
CA SER A 104 39.86 -21.40 -28.08
C SER A 104 39.37 -21.24 -29.53
N SER A 105 38.84 -20.06 -29.87
CA SER A 105 39.11 -19.32 -31.13
C SER A 105 38.78 -17.84 -30.95
N THR A 106 39.78 -16.98 -31.17
CA THR A 106 39.83 -15.50 -31.22
C THR A 106 39.63 -14.99 -32.67
N PRO A 107 39.75 -13.67 -33.01
CA PRO A 107 39.22 -12.42 -32.44
C PRO A 107 38.53 -11.51 -33.53
N SER A 108 37.90 -10.38 -33.18
CA SER A 108 38.35 -8.96 -33.43
C SER A 108 37.16 -8.18 -34.04
N SER A 109 36.80 -6.92 -33.77
CA SER A 109 37.48 -5.74 -33.20
C SER A 109 36.44 -4.70 -32.68
N ALA A 110 36.89 -3.87 -31.71
CA ALA A 110 36.64 -2.42 -31.52
C ALA A 110 35.18 -1.87 -31.46
N ALA A 111 34.79 -0.93 -30.61
CA ALA A 111 35.54 0.15 -29.96
C ALA A 111 34.74 0.81 -28.80
N THR A 112 35.48 1.35 -27.83
CA THR A 112 35.28 2.66 -27.16
C THR A 112 33.99 2.94 -26.36
N GLY A 113 34.16 3.12 -25.03
CA GLY A 113 33.19 3.82 -24.18
C GLY A 113 33.47 3.64 -22.69
N SER A 114 34.34 4.48 -22.13
CA SER A 114 34.78 4.47 -20.73
C SER A 114 34.01 5.50 -19.92
N SER A 115 33.39 5.10 -18.80
CA SER A 115 33.22 5.96 -17.63
C SER A 115 32.90 5.13 -16.39
N SER A 116 33.96 4.91 -15.60
CA SER A 116 33.96 4.43 -14.23
C SER A 116 33.22 5.40 -13.29
N GLY A 117 32.58 4.87 -12.25
CA GLY A 117 32.07 5.74 -11.19
C GLY A 117 31.20 5.11 -10.11
N SER A 118 31.71 4.07 -9.44
CA SER A 118 31.50 3.85 -8.00
C SER A 118 30.07 3.67 -7.47
N SER A 119 29.57 2.44 -7.53
CA SER A 119 28.57 1.94 -6.59
C SER A 119 29.14 1.97 -5.17
N LEU A 120 28.58 2.79 -4.29
CA LEU A 120 28.79 2.73 -2.84
C LEU A 120 27.60 1.99 -2.19
N PRO A 121 27.83 1.02 -1.30
CA PRO A 121 26.78 0.45 -0.46
C PRO A 121 26.43 1.45 0.66
N ASN A 122 25.18 1.90 0.72
CA ASN A 122 24.70 2.71 1.84
C ASN A 122 24.32 1.80 3.02
N THR A 123 25.31 1.46 3.85
CA THR A 123 25.12 0.83 5.16
C THR A 123 25.37 1.84 6.29
N GLY A 124 24.37 2.01 7.15
CA GLY A 124 24.45 2.71 8.45
C GLY A 124 24.05 4.18 8.39
N LEU A 125 23.55 4.84 9.43
CA LEU A 125 23.09 4.45 10.75
C LEU A 125 22.36 5.71 11.29
N GLN A 126 21.16 5.52 11.84
CA GLN A 126 20.46 6.32 12.85
C GLN A 126 21.06 7.66 13.33
N LEU A 127 20.31 8.76 13.20
CA LEU A 127 20.35 9.95 14.07
C LEU A 127 18.92 10.51 14.19
N GLY A 128 18.41 10.58 15.42
CA GLY A 128 17.06 11.03 15.72
C GLY A 128 16.87 12.54 15.70
N ALA A 129 15.63 12.95 15.45
CA ALA A 129 15.03 14.24 15.85
C ALA A 129 13.50 13.99 15.90
N VAL A 130 12.93 13.65 17.05
CA VAL A 130 12.22 14.56 17.97
C VAL A 130 11.34 15.57 17.24
N ALA A 131 10.04 15.31 17.19
CA ALA A 131 9.01 16.33 17.02
C ALA A 131 8.05 16.25 18.21
N LEU A 132 8.14 17.27 19.06
CA LEU A 132 7.26 17.52 20.19
C LEU A 132 5.95 18.17 19.73
N LEU A 133 4.90 17.82 20.47
CA LEU A 133 3.69 18.59 20.80
C LEU A 133 2.62 18.85 19.73
N GLY A 134 1.40 18.45 20.08
CA GLY A 134 0.17 18.94 19.45
C GLY A 134 -1.10 18.25 19.96
N LEU A 135 -1.35 18.31 21.27
CA LEU A 135 -2.59 17.84 21.90
C LEU A 135 -3.77 18.74 21.47
N ALA A 136 -4.85 18.19 20.90
CA ALA A 136 -6.14 18.86 20.85
C ALA A 136 -7.30 17.87 21.06
N LEU A 137 -8.10 18.18 22.07
CA LEU A 137 -9.11 17.36 22.72
C LEU A 137 -10.36 17.14 21.86
N LEU A 138 -10.81 15.89 21.75
CA LEU A 138 -12.22 15.58 21.53
C LEU A 138 -12.99 15.76 22.84
N GLY A 139 -14.09 16.53 22.83
CA GLY A 139 -14.96 16.59 23.99
C GLY A 139 -16.09 17.62 23.94
N ALA A 140 -17.03 17.47 23.00
CA ALA A 140 -18.42 17.92 23.21
C ALA A 140 -19.34 17.23 22.20
N GLY A 141 -19.76 16.02 22.56
CA GLY A 141 -20.90 15.36 21.92
C GLY A 141 -22.22 15.98 22.36
N GLY A 142 -23.19 15.96 21.44
CA GLY A 142 -24.58 15.70 21.78
C GLY A 142 -25.42 16.87 22.30
N LEU A 143 -25.80 17.81 21.45
CA LEU A 143 -27.06 18.53 21.63
C LEU A 143 -27.52 19.15 20.31
N LEU A 144 -28.40 18.47 19.55
CA LEU A 144 -29.49 19.09 18.77
C LEU A 144 -30.39 18.00 18.12
N ARG A 145 -30.87 17.05 18.94
CA ARG A 145 -31.92 16.10 18.52
C ARG A 145 -33.05 16.00 19.53
N ARG A 146 -33.70 17.11 19.91
CA ARG A 146 -35.03 17.11 20.56
C ARG A 146 -35.77 18.43 20.35
N LEU A 147 -36.36 18.66 19.19
CA LEU A 147 -37.35 19.74 19.01
C LEU A 147 -38.47 19.42 18.01
N THR A 148 -38.92 18.17 17.94
CA THR A 148 -40.05 17.77 17.07
C THR A 148 -41.18 17.04 17.81
N THR A 149 -41.26 17.14 19.14
CA THR A 149 -42.42 16.64 19.89
C THR A 149 -42.76 17.62 21.01
N ARG A 150 -43.69 18.55 20.76
CA ARG A 150 -44.64 19.18 21.74
C ARG A 150 -45.14 20.56 21.24
N LEU A 151 -45.84 20.61 20.10
CA LEU A 151 -46.73 21.73 19.73
C LEU A 151 -47.95 21.19 18.94
N LYS A 152 -48.57 20.13 19.48
CA LYS A 152 -49.87 19.62 19.05
C LYS A 152 -50.56 19.15 20.34
N ARG A 153 -51.67 19.80 20.70
CA ARG A 153 -52.21 20.07 22.05
C ARG A 153 -51.74 21.45 22.51
N ASP A 154 -52.52 22.52 22.46
CA ASP A 154 -53.98 22.67 22.31
C ASP A 154 -54.30 23.92 21.46
#